data_AF-A0A923KV74-F1
#
_entry.id   AF-A0A923KV74-F1
#
_cell.length_a   1.000
_cell.length_b   1.000
_cell.length_c   1.000
_cell.angle_alpha   90.00
_cell.angle_beta   90.00
_cell.angle_gamma   90.00
#
_symmetry.space_group_name_H-M   'P 1'
#
loop_
_entity.id
_entity.type
_entity.pdbx_description
1 polymer ?
#
loop_
_entity_poly.entity_id
_entity_poly.type
_entity_poly.pdbx_seq_one_letter_code
_entity_poly.pdbx_strand_id
1 'polypeptide(L)'
;FRYPQGCKLDQPNSRIFLPKLGWIRYRNSRDVLGEVRNVTVSYSSGKWFVSIQTQREVEQPLPAATSAIGIDVGIVRFATMSDG
;
A
#
# COMPACT_ATOMS: atom_id res chain seq x y z
N PHE A 1 1.55 7.59 -13.23
CA PHE A 1 2.96 8.01 -13.28
C PHE A 1 3.69 7.53 -12.03
N ARG A 2 4.91 7.00 -12.15
CA ARG A 2 5.67 6.45 -11.02
C ARG A 2 6.93 7.26 -10.75
N TYR A 3 7.15 7.59 -9.49
CA TYR A 3 8.37 8.20 -8.96
C TYR A 3 9.15 7.15 -8.17
N PRO A 4 10.23 6.57 -8.75
CA PRO A 4 11.02 5.55 -8.06
C PRO A 4 11.84 6.11 -6.90
N GLN A 5 12.11 7.42 -6.85
CA GLN A 5 12.89 8.07 -5.80
C GLN A 5 12.65 9.59 -5.79
N GLY A 6 13.20 10.28 -4.79
CA GLY A 6 13.19 11.75 -4.71
C GLY A 6 11.87 12.36 -4.22
N CYS A 7 10.93 11.54 -3.78
CA CYS A 7 9.73 12.01 -3.09
C CYS A 7 10.04 12.28 -1.61
N LYS A 8 9.42 13.31 -1.04
CA LYS A 8 9.50 13.60 0.41
C LYS A 8 8.10 13.67 0.97
N LEU A 9 7.93 13.26 2.24
CA LEU A 9 6.64 13.25 2.90
C LEU A 9 6.66 14.14 4.14
N ASP A 10 5.68 15.02 4.23
CA ASP A 10 5.42 15.89 5.37
C ASP A 10 4.02 15.55 5.89
N GLN A 11 3.94 14.45 6.65
CA GLN A 11 2.68 13.90 7.17
C GLN A 11 1.91 14.86 8.07
N PRO A 12 2.54 15.60 9.02
CA PRO A 12 1.83 16.53 9.90
C PRO A 12 1.06 17.61 9.14
N ASN A 13 1.56 18.04 7.99
CA ASN A 13 0.90 19.04 7.15
C ASN A 13 0.11 18.43 5.97
N SER A 14 0.07 17.09 5.88
CA SER A 14 -0.52 16.35 4.76
C SER A 14 -0.01 16.82 3.40
N ARG A 15 1.32 16.91 3.27
CA ARG A 15 2.00 17.32 2.03
C ARG A 15 2.95 16.23 1.53
N ILE A 16 3.00 16.07 0.21
CA ILE A 16 3.97 15.23 -0.47
C ILE A 16 4.73 16.08 -1.48
N PHE A 17 6.05 15.94 -1.50
CA PHE A 17 6.90 16.51 -2.53
C PHE A 17 7.03 15.51 -3.67
N LEU A 18 6.68 15.94 -4.88
CA LEU A 18 6.89 15.19 -6.10
C LEU A 18 7.93 15.91 -6.98
N PRO A 19 8.97 15.22 -7.49
CA PRO A 19 9.90 15.80 -8.45
C PRO A 19 9.16 16.50 -9.59
N LYS A 20 9.62 17.73 -9.93
CA LYS A 20 9.03 18.65 -10.93
C LYS A 20 7.73 19.35 -10.53
N LEU A 21 6.92 18.78 -9.62
CA LEU A 21 5.65 19.40 -9.20
C LEU A 21 5.76 20.14 -7.86
N GLY A 22 6.78 19.83 -7.06
CA GLY A 22 6.97 20.46 -5.76
C GLY A 22 6.05 19.88 -4.68
N TRP A 23 5.76 20.69 -3.66
CA TRP A 23 4.91 20.31 -2.53
C TRP A 23 3.43 20.40 -2.91
N ILE A 24 2.72 19.28 -2.76
CA ILE A 24 1.29 19.18 -3.04
C ILE A 24 0.58 18.67 -1.78
N ARG A 25 -0.56 19.27 -1.43
CA ARG A 25 -1.41 18.75 -0.36
C ARG A 25 -2.17 17.52 -0.84
N TYR A 26 -2.25 16.50 0.00
CA TYR A 26 -3.06 15.31 -0.24
C TYR A 26 -4.01 15.06 0.94
N ARG A 27 -5.08 14.31 0.70
CA ARG A 27 -5.92 13.80 1.80
C ARG A 27 -5.20 12.62 2.43
N ASN A 28 -4.77 12.75 3.68
CA ASN A 28 -4.19 11.64 4.40
C ASN A 28 -5.28 10.59 4.71
N SER A 29 -5.15 9.40 4.11
CA SER A 29 -6.07 8.28 4.32
C SER A 29 -5.58 7.29 5.38
N ARG A 30 -4.28 7.29 5.68
CA ARG A 30 -3.61 6.48 6.72
C ARG A 30 -2.18 6.95 6.93
N ASP A 31 -1.66 6.76 8.13
CA ASP A 31 -0.26 7.03 8.42
C ASP A 31 0.68 6.16 7.56
N VAL A 32 1.73 6.80 7.06
CA VAL A 32 2.78 6.17 6.29
C VAL A 32 3.88 5.74 7.24
N LEU A 33 4.08 4.44 7.33
CA LEU A 33 5.00 3.79 8.25
C LEU A 33 6.21 3.23 7.48
N GLY A 34 7.40 3.41 8.02
CA GLY A 34 8.65 2.94 7.42
C GLY A 34 9.24 3.92 6.39
N GLU A 35 10.25 3.43 5.67
CA GLU A 35 10.99 4.19 4.67
C GLU A 35 10.25 4.20 3.34
N VAL A 36 10.02 5.39 2.75
CA VAL A 36 9.37 5.51 1.44
C VAL A 36 10.32 5.04 0.34
N ARG A 37 9.88 4.03 -0.42
CA ARG A 37 10.65 3.46 -1.54
C ARG A 37 10.23 4.02 -2.87
N ASN A 38 8.92 4.09 -3.15
CA ASN A 38 8.43 4.71 -4.38
C ASN A 38 7.02 5.25 -4.19
N VAL A 39 6.65 6.16 -5.09
CA VAL A 39 5.34 6.81 -5.09
C VAL A 39 4.72 6.67 -6.48
N THR A 40 3.46 6.28 -6.54
CA THR A 40 2.71 6.20 -7.79
C THR A 40 1.52 7.14 -7.74
N VAL A 41 1.43 8.02 -8.73
CA VAL A 41 0.29 8.91 -8.93
C VAL A 41 -0.60 8.32 -10.02
N SER A 42 -1.86 8.09 -9.72
CA SER A 42 -2.85 7.55 -10.65
C SER A 42 -4.10 8.43 -10.70
N TYR A 43 -4.81 8.39 -11.82
CA TYR A 43 -6.11 9.03 -11.99
C TYR A 43 -7.15 7.95 -12.22
N SER A 44 -8.18 7.93 -11.39
CA SER A 44 -9.29 6.99 -11.51
C SER A 44 -10.57 7.64 -11.00
N SER A 45 -11.71 7.35 -11.65
CA SER A 45 -13.03 7.80 -11.20
C SER A 45 -13.10 9.31 -10.89
N GLY A 46 -12.49 10.15 -11.74
CA GLY A 46 -12.50 11.60 -11.58
C GLY A 46 -11.52 12.15 -10.54
N LYS A 47 -10.68 11.31 -9.91
CA LYS A 47 -9.83 11.69 -8.78
C LYS A 47 -8.39 11.25 -8.97
N TRP A 48 -7.48 12.04 -8.41
CA TRP A 48 -6.07 11.71 -8.30
C TRP A 48 -5.78 10.99 -7.00
N PHE A 49 -5.00 9.91 -7.09
CA PHE A 49 -4.57 9.11 -5.97
C PHE A 49 -3.05 9.03 -5.93
N VAL A 50 -2.52 8.93 -4.72
CA VAL A 50 -1.10 8.75 -4.44
C VAL A 50 -0.94 7.46 -3.64
N SER A 51 -0.35 6.45 -4.26
CA SER A 51 0.06 5.22 -3.59
C SER A 51 1.52 5.33 -3.15
N ILE A 52 1.77 5.18 -1.86
CA ILE A 52 3.10 5.29 -1.25
C ILE A 52 3.53 3.90 -0.82
N GLN A 53 4.57 3.36 -1.45
CA GLN A 53 5.15 2.10 -1.06
C GLN A 53 6.26 2.35 -0.04
N THR A 54 6.19 1.67 1.10
CA THR A 54 7.20 1.74 2.14
C THR A 54 7.87 0.40 2.39
N GLN A 55 9.10 0.46 2.88
CA GLN A 55 9.80 -0.68 3.45
C GLN A 55 9.84 -0.51 4.97
N ARG A 56 9.44 -1.54 5.69
CA ARG A 56 9.55 -1.64 7.15
C ARG A 56 9.72 -3.10 7.54
N GLU A 57 10.41 -3.31 8.64
CA GLU A 57 10.34 -4.58 9.34
C GLU A 57 8.97 -4.70 10.01
N VAL A 58 8.32 -5.85 9.85
CA VAL A 58 7.03 -6.15 10.47
C VAL A 58 7.21 -7.49 11.14
N GLU A 59 6.80 -7.60 12.41
CA GLU A 59 6.76 -8.88 13.08
C GLU A 59 5.92 -9.85 12.24
N GLN A 60 6.51 -11.00 11.91
CA GLN A 60 5.72 -12.05 11.29
C GLN A 60 4.69 -12.50 12.33
N PRO A 61 3.38 -12.44 12.02
CA PRO A 61 2.40 -13.02 12.91
C PRO A 61 2.76 -14.50 13.05
N LEU A 62 3.08 -14.93 14.28
CA LEU A 62 3.25 -16.34 14.57
C LEU A 62 1.96 -17.05 14.13
N PRO A 63 2.03 -18.09 13.29
CA PRO A 63 0.84 -18.80 12.89
C PRO A 63 0.16 -19.35 14.16
N ALA A 64 -1.02 -18.84 14.47
CA ALA A 64 -1.87 -19.38 15.53
C ALA A 64 -2.45 -20.76 15.16
N ALA A 65 -2.14 -21.27 13.96
CA ALA A 65 -2.74 -22.47 13.40
C ALA A 65 -1.84 -23.69 13.63
N THR A 66 -2.34 -24.63 14.43
CA THR A 66 -1.78 -25.98 14.61
C THR A 66 -2.03 -26.90 13.39
N SER A 67 -2.66 -26.38 12.33
CA SER A 67 -2.99 -27.12 11.10
C SER A 67 -2.82 -26.22 9.88
N ALA A 68 -2.38 -26.80 8.76
CA ALA A 68 -2.29 -26.12 7.47
C ALA A 68 -3.61 -26.31 6.71
N ILE A 69 -4.34 -25.23 6.44
CA ILE A 69 -5.52 -25.25 5.57
C ILE A 69 -5.09 -24.74 4.19
N GLY A 70 -5.28 -25.56 3.15
CA GLY A 70 -5.08 -25.16 1.76
C GLY A 70 -6.29 -24.39 1.25
N ILE A 71 -6.06 -23.24 0.62
CA ILE A 71 -7.11 -22.46 -0.05
C ILE A 71 -6.97 -22.67 -1.56
N ASP A 72 -7.94 -23.31 -2.19
CA ASP A 72 -8.06 -23.38 -3.64
C ASP A 72 -9.05 -22.31 -4.14
N VAL A 73 -8.57 -21.43 -5.01
CA VAL A 73 -9.33 -20.30 -5.59
C VAL A 73 -9.70 -20.63 -7.03
N GLY A 74 -10.82 -21.35 -7.19
CA GLY A 74 -11.35 -21.76 -8.50
C GLY A 74 -12.32 -20.76 -9.11
N ILE A 75 -12.38 -20.72 -10.44
CA ILE A 75 -13.30 -19.83 -11.20
C ILE A 75 -14.78 -20.16 -10.93
N VAL A 76 -15.10 -21.40 -10.55
CA VAL A 76 -16.47 -21.88 -10.26
C VAL A 76 -16.82 -21.78 -8.77
N ARG A 77 -15.83 -21.84 -7.86
CA ARG A 77 -16.00 -21.67 -6.40
C ARG A 77 -14.88 -20.79 -5.86
N PHE A 78 -15.26 -19.61 -5.40
CA PHE A 78 -14.35 -18.54 -4.98
C PHE A 78 -13.35 -18.95 -3.88
N ALA A 79 -13.71 -19.85 -2.97
CA ALA A 79 -12.77 -20.53 -2.09
C ALA A 79 -13.39 -21.86 -1.59
N THR A 80 -12.63 -22.95 -1.62
CA THR A 80 -12.98 -24.21 -0.92
C THR A 80 -11.88 -24.50 0.10
N MET A 81 -12.25 -24.73 1.37
CA MET A 81 -11.32 -25.08 2.44
C MET A 81 -11.30 -26.60 2.64
N SER A 82 -10.17 -27.15 3.09
CA SER A 82 -9.98 -28.60 3.25
C SER A 82 -10.77 -29.22 4.43
N ASP A 83 -11.51 -28.42 5.19
CA ASP A 83 -12.41 -28.85 6.26
C ASP A 83 -13.91 -28.85 5.87
N GLY A 84 -14.26 -28.43 4.65
CA GLY A 84 -15.63 -28.50 4.11
C GLY A 84 -16.41 -27.20 4.18
#